data_AF-A0A0K8JD59-F1
#
_entry.id   AF-A0A0K8JD59-F1
#
_cell.length_a   1.000
_cell.length_b   1.000
_cell.length_c   1.000
_cell.angle_alpha   90.00
_cell.angle_beta   90.00
_cell.angle_gamma   90.00
#
_symmetry.space_group_name_H-M   'P 1'
#
loop_
_entity.id
_entity.type
_entity.pdbx_description
1 polymer ?
#
loop_
_entity_poly.entity_id
_entity_poly.type
_entity_poly.pdbx_seq_one_letter_code
_entity_poly.pdbx_strand_id
1 'polypeptide(L)'
;MADDLRQSSGSTGSTSTTAVSVSGTGTSDNAQVICGCPEPGLETIEVEQVLGAEMEQRVVELDMFVPSQKPDIEQVIDVYVKDLEINTVDIIPDKVIVRGDLEVKVMYVADLPDQPVHAFERSHVRFTRDVQIPGALPEMTAKADVQVEYIDYDFCCHEPRKVHITIVLKFWVRVVDTTQMDVYALTPIDQVGQSEAVSATTASSDSTSASSVTATSGSAATASSGETTLASGAASAFTSEMATASQFEGYGEENVYVSGVTPTVGTQPTVSGTATVTGSVVNVRSGPGTNFPIVTKVRQGDVVTIREQAFGWYRVVLSDNATIGWIASWLLG
;
A
#
# COMPACT_ATOMS: atom_id res chain seq x y z
N MET A 1 -76.65 21.92 -29.55
CA MET A 1 -76.68 23.37 -29.88
C MET A 1 -75.24 23.84 -29.95
N ALA A 2 -74.83 24.30 -31.15
CA ALA A 2 -73.61 25.03 -31.57
C ALA A 2 -72.24 24.39 -31.23
N ASP A 3 -71.45 23.91 -32.22
CA ASP A 3 -70.55 24.64 -33.17
C ASP A 3 -69.33 25.25 -32.45
N ASP A 4 -68.06 25.05 -32.85
CA ASP A 4 -67.52 25.28 -34.19
C ASP A 4 -66.12 24.64 -34.42
N LEU A 5 -65.73 24.65 -35.71
CA LEU A 5 -64.61 24.08 -36.51
C LEU A 5 -63.15 24.30 -35.98
N ARG A 6 -62.04 23.69 -36.46
CA ARG A 6 -61.64 23.17 -37.78
C ARG A 6 -60.28 22.40 -37.71
N GLN A 7 -60.06 21.49 -38.66
CA GLN A 7 -58.90 20.60 -38.86
C GLN A 7 -57.63 21.28 -39.45
N SER A 8 -56.45 20.67 -39.27
CA SER A 8 -55.48 20.48 -40.36
C SER A 8 -54.54 19.29 -40.12
N SER A 9 -54.27 18.53 -41.18
CA SER A 9 -53.50 17.27 -41.22
C SER A 9 -52.83 17.10 -42.59
N GLY A 10 -51.62 16.52 -42.60
CA GLY A 10 -50.90 15.95 -43.76
C GLY A 10 -50.00 16.94 -44.54
N SER A 11 -48.90 16.57 -45.20
CA SER A 11 -48.32 15.27 -45.59
C SER A 11 -46.92 15.48 -46.25
N THR A 12 -46.11 14.41 -46.30
CA THR A 12 -44.95 13.98 -47.16
C THR A 12 -44.56 14.79 -48.43
N GLY A 13 -43.36 14.74 -49.06
CA GLY A 13 -42.14 13.90 -48.99
C GLY A 13 -41.14 14.20 -50.16
N SER A 14 -40.03 13.43 -50.21
CA SER A 14 -39.07 13.08 -51.31
C SER A 14 -38.10 14.07 -52.01
N THR A 15 -36.80 13.82 -51.78
CA THR A 15 -35.62 13.56 -52.68
C THR A 15 -35.37 14.31 -54.00
N SER A 16 -34.16 14.86 -54.21
CA SER A 16 -33.28 14.64 -55.40
C SER A 16 -31.91 15.35 -55.28
N THR A 17 -30.95 14.90 -56.09
CA THR A 17 -29.49 15.04 -55.97
C THR A 17 -28.87 16.00 -57.02
N THR A 18 -27.69 16.56 -56.70
CA THR A 18 -26.53 16.83 -57.59
C THR A 18 -26.27 18.23 -58.22
N ALA A 19 -25.04 18.72 -57.92
CA ALA A 19 -24.06 19.49 -58.71
C ALA A 19 -24.03 21.04 -58.81
N VAL A 20 -22.98 21.60 -58.18
CA VAL A 20 -21.90 22.50 -58.67
C VAL A 20 -22.24 23.70 -59.57
N SER A 21 -21.92 24.90 -59.10
CA SER A 21 -21.10 25.87 -59.86
C SER A 21 -20.46 26.92 -58.95
N VAL A 22 -19.21 27.26 -59.29
CA VAL A 22 -18.33 28.25 -58.64
C VAL A 22 -18.41 29.57 -59.40
N SER A 23 -18.54 30.67 -58.67
CA SER A 23 -18.12 32.03 -59.04
C SER A 23 -18.07 32.83 -57.73
N GLY A 24 -17.05 33.58 -57.34
CA GLY A 24 -15.99 34.25 -58.08
C GLY A 24 -15.87 35.64 -57.46
N THR A 25 -14.89 35.81 -56.56
CA THR A 25 -14.15 37.03 -56.21
C THR A 25 -14.90 38.33 -55.90
N GLY A 26 -14.81 38.75 -54.63
CA GLY A 26 -14.91 40.15 -54.19
C GLY A 26 -13.97 40.36 -52.99
N THR A 27 -12.91 41.14 -53.19
CA THR A 27 -11.85 41.40 -52.22
C THR A 27 -12.22 42.48 -51.21
N SER A 28 -11.66 42.31 -50.02
CA SER A 28 -11.33 43.28 -48.96
C SER A 28 -12.47 44.07 -48.33
N ASP A 29 -12.78 43.72 -47.08
CA ASP A 29 -12.70 44.74 -46.03
C ASP A 29 -12.38 44.12 -44.66
N ASN A 30 -11.18 44.46 -44.19
CA ASN A 30 -10.74 44.58 -42.80
C ASN A 30 -11.50 43.76 -41.75
N ALA A 31 -11.31 42.43 -41.74
CA ALA A 31 -11.65 41.63 -40.58
C ALA A 31 -10.63 41.95 -39.48
N GLN A 32 -11.05 42.69 -38.45
CA GLN A 32 -10.35 42.68 -37.17
C GLN A 32 -10.14 41.21 -36.79
N VAL A 33 -8.88 40.79 -36.74
CA VAL A 33 -8.52 39.53 -36.12
C VAL A 33 -8.79 39.73 -34.63
N ILE A 34 -10.04 39.48 -34.22
CA ILE A 34 -10.35 39.20 -32.83
C ILE A 34 -9.62 37.88 -32.58
N CYS A 35 -8.44 37.97 -31.99
CA CYS A 35 -7.79 36.82 -31.38
C CYS A 35 -8.68 36.42 -30.19
N GLY A 36 -9.76 35.70 -30.50
CA GLY A 36 -10.57 34.99 -29.52
C GLY A 36 -9.71 33.86 -29.00
N CYS A 37 -8.81 34.17 -28.07
CA CYS A 37 -8.24 33.15 -27.20
C CYS A 37 -9.46 32.58 -26.46
N PRO A 38 -9.83 31.29 -26.64
CA PRO A 38 -10.91 30.72 -25.86
C PRO A 38 -10.54 30.90 -24.39
N GLU A 39 -11.43 31.56 -23.64
CA GLU A 39 -11.26 31.71 -22.20
C GLU A 39 -11.24 30.29 -21.63
N PRO A 40 -10.15 29.86 -20.96
CA PRO A 40 -10.04 28.50 -20.48
C PRO A 40 -11.21 28.20 -19.56
N GLY A 41 -11.96 27.14 -19.88
CA GLY A 41 -13.06 26.67 -19.04
C GLY A 41 -12.51 26.21 -17.69
N LEU A 42 -13.21 26.55 -16.61
CA LEU A 42 -12.94 25.97 -15.29
C LEU A 42 -13.29 24.47 -15.35
N GLU A 43 -12.31 23.63 -15.08
CA GLU A 43 -12.50 22.19 -14.88
C GLU A 43 -12.45 21.89 -13.38
N THR A 44 -13.51 21.29 -12.84
CA THR A 44 -13.55 20.90 -11.43
C THR A 44 -12.85 19.55 -11.24
N ILE A 45 -11.87 19.50 -10.35
CA ILE A 45 -11.12 18.31 -9.96
C ILE A 45 -11.46 17.97 -8.50
N GLU A 46 -11.80 16.71 -8.23
CA GLU A 46 -11.93 16.20 -6.87
C GLU A 46 -10.57 15.74 -6.35
N VAL A 47 -10.10 16.35 -5.27
CA VAL A 47 -8.85 16.03 -4.61
C VAL A 47 -9.14 15.37 -3.27
N GLU A 48 -8.62 14.15 -3.07
CA GLU A 48 -8.62 13.47 -1.77
C GLU A 48 -7.41 13.97 -0.95
N GLN A 49 -7.66 14.69 0.14
CA GLN A 49 -6.65 15.08 1.12
C GLN A 49 -6.64 14.08 2.28
N VAL A 50 -5.49 13.47 2.56
CA VAL A 50 -5.33 12.59 3.73
C VAL A 50 -5.21 13.44 4.99
N LEU A 51 -6.13 13.25 5.94
CA LEU A 51 -6.09 13.92 7.24
C LEU A 51 -5.19 13.20 8.23
N GLY A 52 -5.23 11.86 8.22
CA GLY A 52 -4.42 11.04 9.10
C GLY A 52 -4.46 9.58 8.70
N ALA A 53 -3.40 8.86 9.05
CA ALA A 53 -3.28 7.42 8.90
C ALA A 53 -2.61 6.85 10.15
N GLU A 54 -3.30 5.95 10.82
CA GLU A 54 -2.87 5.39 12.10
C GLU A 54 -2.82 3.87 12.06
N MET A 55 -1.87 3.31 12.80
CA MET A 55 -1.71 1.87 12.99
C MET A 55 -1.83 1.53 14.47
N GLU A 56 -2.78 0.65 14.80
CA GLU A 56 -3.00 0.24 16.17
C GLU A 56 -3.24 -1.26 16.29
N GLN A 57 -2.86 -1.82 17.44
CA GLN A 57 -3.07 -3.22 17.76
C GLN A 57 -4.25 -3.41 18.71
N ARG A 58 -4.94 -4.55 18.61
CA ARG A 58 -5.97 -5.01 19.56
C ARG A 58 -5.76 -6.46 19.89
N VAL A 59 -5.76 -6.78 21.18
CA VAL A 59 -5.76 -8.15 21.67
C VAL A 59 -7.19 -8.65 21.88
N VAL A 60 -7.56 -9.76 21.24
CA VAL A 60 -8.83 -10.46 21.40
C VAL A 60 -8.55 -11.77 22.14
N GLU A 61 -9.10 -11.90 23.34
CA GLU A 61 -9.00 -13.11 24.16
C GLU A 61 -10.34 -13.83 24.17
N LEU A 62 -10.32 -15.15 23.98
CA LEU A 62 -11.54 -15.97 24.07
C LEU A 62 -11.24 -17.41 24.46
N ASP A 63 -12.20 -18.00 25.16
CA ASP A 63 -12.21 -19.43 25.46
C ASP A 63 -13.02 -20.18 24.39
N MET A 64 -12.46 -21.24 23.83
CA MET A 64 -13.16 -22.20 22.97
C MET A 64 -13.35 -23.53 23.68
N PHE A 65 -14.55 -24.12 23.51
CA PHE A 65 -14.92 -25.39 24.12
C PHE A 65 -15.18 -26.45 23.06
N VAL A 66 -14.65 -27.66 23.28
CA VAL A 66 -14.86 -28.79 22.36
C VAL A 66 -16.32 -29.23 22.42
N PRO A 67 -17.08 -29.19 21.30
CA PRO A 67 -18.49 -29.60 21.26
C PRO A 67 -18.68 -31.04 21.75
N SER A 68 -19.78 -31.33 22.44
CA SER A 68 -20.04 -32.63 23.10
C SER A 68 -19.90 -33.86 22.20
N GLN A 69 -20.10 -33.70 20.89
CA GLN A 69 -19.98 -34.76 19.89
C GLN A 69 -18.53 -35.14 19.57
N LYS A 70 -17.55 -34.33 19.98
CA LYS A 70 -16.13 -34.51 19.67
C LYS A 70 -15.37 -35.03 20.91
N PRO A 71 -14.36 -35.87 20.70
CA PRO A 71 -13.53 -36.42 21.78
C PRO A 71 -12.67 -35.34 22.43
N ASP A 72 -12.14 -35.66 23.61
CA ASP A 72 -11.27 -34.79 24.39
C ASP A 72 -9.93 -34.56 23.68
N ILE A 73 -9.28 -33.43 23.99
CA ILE A 73 -8.01 -33.04 23.38
C ILE A 73 -6.86 -33.74 24.08
N GLU A 74 -6.03 -34.46 23.31
CA GLU A 74 -4.70 -34.88 23.75
C GLU A 74 -3.68 -33.76 23.50
N GLN A 75 -3.69 -33.20 22.29
CA GLN A 75 -2.75 -32.14 21.89
C GLN A 75 -3.37 -31.18 20.87
N VAL A 76 -3.20 -29.87 21.08
CA VAL A 76 -3.52 -28.85 20.07
C VAL A 76 -2.42 -28.81 19.02
N ILE A 77 -2.79 -28.97 17.75
CA ILE A 77 -1.88 -28.93 16.60
C ILE A 77 -1.66 -27.48 16.16
N ASP A 78 -2.75 -26.76 15.95
CA ASP A 78 -2.71 -25.41 15.40
C ASP A 78 -4.01 -24.65 15.65
N VAL A 79 -3.92 -23.33 15.66
CA VAL A 79 -5.04 -22.40 15.76
C VAL A 79 -4.90 -21.36 14.65
N TYR A 80 -5.92 -21.23 13.82
CA TYR A 80 -5.92 -20.24 12.74
C TYR A 80 -7.23 -19.45 12.71
N VAL A 81 -7.12 -18.22 12.23
CA VAL A 81 -8.24 -17.33 11.97
C VAL A 81 -8.65 -17.46 10.51
N LYS A 82 -9.95 -17.51 10.26
CA LYS A 82 -10.60 -17.46 8.95
C LYS A 82 -11.58 -16.30 8.92
N ASP A 83 -11.94 -15.91 7.71
CA ASP A 83 -13.06 -14.99 7.44
C ASP A 83 -13.00 -13.73 8.31
N LEU A 84 -11.80 -13.13 8.39
CA LEU A 84 -11.58 -11.85 9.06
C LEU A 84 -12.14 -10.74 8.18
N GLU A 85 -13.29 -10.20 8.58
CA GLU A 85 -14.02 -9.21 7.79
C GLU A 85 -14.37 -7.98 8.62
N ILE A 86 -14.41 -6.82 7.95
CA ILE A 86 -14.87 -5.56 8.52
C ILE A 86 -16.33 -5.37 8.11
N ASN A 87 -17.21 -5.22 9.10
CA ASN A 87 -18.64 -5.04 8.88
C ASN A 87 -19.00 -3.55 8.78
N THR A 88 -18.41 -2.69 9.64
CA THR A 88 -18.65 -1.24 9.61
C THR A 88 -17.39 -0.44 9.96
N VAL A 89 -17.27 0.73 9.35
CA VAL A 89 -16.25 1.74 9.65
C VAL A 89 -16.97 3.06 9.83
N ASP A 90 -17.12 3.49 11.07
CA ASP A 90 -17.89 4.69 11.44
C ASP A 90 -16.93 5.79 11.90
N ILE A 91 -17.11 7.02 11.39
CA ILE A 91 -16.33 8.18 11.84
C ILE A 91 -17.16 8.96 12.87
N ILE A 92 -16.53 9.26 14.00
CA ILE A 92 -17.03 10.22 14.99
C ILE A 92 -15.97 11.32 15.17
N PRO A 93 -16.29 12.44 15.83
CA PRO A 93 -15.29 13.48 16.09
C PRO A 93 -14.00 12.89 16.70
N ASP A 94 -12.89 13.14 16.02
CA ASP A 94 -11.52 12.72 16.36
C ASP A 94 -11.26 11.21 16.41
N LYS A 95 -12.21 10.36 15.98
CA LYS A 95 -12.04 8.89 16.02
C LYS A 95 -12.71 8.15 14.88
N VAL A 96 -12.14 7.01 14.54
CA VAL A 96 -12.74 6.03 13.65
C VAL A 96 -13.01 4.74 14.40
N ILE A 97 -14.23 4.23 14.33
CA ILE A 97 -14.65 2.98 14.97
C ILE A 97 -14.73 1.91 13.88
N VAL A 98 -13.83 0.93 13.95
CA VAL A 98 -13.81 -0.23 13.08
C VAL A 98 -14.48 -1.39 13.81
N ARG A 99 -15.51 -1.99 13.19
CA ARG A 99 -16.20 -3.17 13.70
C ARG A 99 -16.13 -4.28 12.69
N GLY A 100 -15.88 -5.49 13.18
CA GLY A 100 -15.78 -6.65 12.33
C GLY A 100 -16.10 -7.93 13.07
N ASP A 101 -16.03 -9.04 12.35
CA ASP A 101 -16.00 -10.36 12.93
C ASP A 101 -14.97 -11.27 12.26
N LEU A 102 -14.63 -12.35 12.96
CA LEU A 102 -13.71 -13.36 12.50
C LEU A 102 -14.18 -14.75 12.92
N GLU A 103 -13.71 -15.77 12.22
CA GLU A 103 -13.86 -17.16 12.59
C GLU A 103 -12.54 -17.70 13.15
N VAL A 104 -12.59 -18.40 14.29
CA VAL A 104 -11.42 -19.07 14.86
C VAL A 104 -11.59 -20.57 14.73
N LYS A 105 -10.56 -21.26 14.26
CA LYS A 105 -10.55 -22.70 14.09
C LYS A 105 -9.35 -23.33 14.76
N VAL A 106 -9.62 -24.35 15.56
CA VAL A 106 -8.64 -25.12 16.32
C VAL A 106 -8.55 -26.51 15.72
N MET A 107 -7.34 -26.97 15.41
CA MET A 107 -7.03 -28.34 15.02
C MET A 107 -6.31 -29.05 16.17
N TYR A 108 -6.68 -30.29 16.46
CA TYR A 108 -6.17 -31.04 17.60
C TYR A 108 -6.14 -32.55 17.34
N VAL A 109 -5.28 -33.25 18.08
CA VAL A 109 -5.26 -34.71 18.18
C VAL A 109 -6.19 -35.13 19.33
N ALA A 110 -7.10 -36.05 19.05
CA ALA A 110 -8.01 -36.59 20.05
C ALA A 110 -7.35 -37.62 20.97
N ASP A 111 -7.72 -37.61 22.25
CA ASP A 111 -7.34 -38.64 23.22
C ASP A 111 -8.13 -39.94 22.99
N LEU A 112 -7.80 -40.61 21.88
CA LEU A 112 -8.35 -41.88 21.45
C LEU A 112 -7.19 -42.79 20.99
N PRO A 113 -7.34 -44.13 21.03
CA PRO A 113 -6.26 -45.06 20.69
C PRO A 113 -5.61 -44.84 19.31
N ASP A 114 -6.42 -44.46 18.33
CA ASP A 114 -5.95 -44.22 16.95
C ASP A 114 -5.47 -42.77 16.73
N GLN A 115 -5.53 -41.92 17.75
CA GLN A 115 -5.12 -40.51 17.74
C GLN A 115 -5.57 -39.72 16.49
N PRO A 116 -6.88 -39.74 16.15
CA PRO A 116 -7.38 -39.04 14.97
C PRO A 116 -7.25 -37.52 15.14
N VAL A 117 -7.05 -36.83 14.02
CA VAL A 117 -7.05 -35.37 13.96
C VAL A 117 -8.47 -34.86 13.82
N HIS A 118 -8.87 -33.96 14.71
CA HIS A 118 -10.15 -33.27 14.71
C HIS A 118 -9.95 -31.76 14.61
N ALA A 119 -11.00 -31.06 14.19
CA ALA A 119 -11.02 -29.60 14.20
C ALA A 119 -12.36 -29.11 14.71
N PHE A 120 -12.40 -27.97 15.40
CA PHE A 120 -13.63 -27.28 15.76
C PHE A 120 -13.43 -25.77 15.62
N GLU A 121 -14.52 -25.07 15.34
CA GLU A 121 -14.48 -23.65 15.01
C GLU A 121 -15.57 -22.87 15.76
N ARG A 122 -15.33 -21.57 15.92
CA ARG A 122 -16.28 -20.62 16.45
C ARG A 122 -16.33 -19.44 15.48
N SER A 123 -17.45 -19.35 14.77
CA SER A 123 -17.74 -18.23 13.89
C SER A 123 -18.26 -17.02 14.68
N HIS A 124 -18.28 -15.85 14.03
CA HIS A 124 -18.85 -14.61 14.56
C HIS A 124 -18.18 -14.09 15.84
N VAL A 125 -16.85 -14.22 15.95
CA VAL A 125 -16.09 -13.57 17.02
C VAL A 125 -15.97 -12.09 16.68
N ARG A 126 -16.81 -11.27 17.31
CA ARG A 126 -16.86 -9.82 17.05
C ARG A 126 -15.66 -9.10 17.65
N PHE A 127 -15.12 -8.15 16.90
CA PHE A 127 -14.15 -7.18 17.40
C PHE A 127 -14.62 -5.75 17.16
N THR A 128 -14.11 -4.83 17.98
CA THR A 128 -14.33 -3.39 17.82
C THR A 128 -13.06 -2.68 18.25
N ARG A 129 -12.62 -1.71 17.45
CA ARG A 129 -11.49 -0.84 17.76
C ARG A 129 -11.83 0.61 17.43
N ASP A 130 -11.65 1.50 18.39
CA ASP A 130 -11.63 2.95 18.21
C ASP A 130 -10.19 3.43 18.00
N VAL A 131 -9.90 3.95 16.81
CA VAL A 131 -8.60 4.53 16.44
C VAL A 131 -8.73 6.05 16.50
N GLN A 132 -7.81 6.71 17.20
CA GLN A 132 -7.82 8.17 17.34
C GLN A 132 -7.21 8.82 16.11
N ILE A 133 -7.97 9.65 15.40
CA ILE A 133 -7.49 10.44 14.26
C ILE A 133 -7.97 11.87 14.48
N PRO A 134 -7.14 12.74 15.09
CA PRO A 134 -7.51 14.12 15.38
C PRO A 134 -7.97 14.86 14.13
N GLY A 135 -9.07 15.62 14.25
CA GLY A 135 -9.68 16.35 13.14
C GLY A 135 -10.62 15.53 12.27
N ALA A 136 -10.78 14.22 12.53
CA ALA A 136 -11.79 13.42 11.83
C ALA A 136 -13.21 13.88 12.16
N LEU A 137 -14.07 14.01 11.15
CA LEU A 137 -15.47 14.40 11.25
C LEU A 137 -16.37 13.38 10.51
N PRO A 138 -17.64 13.20 10.92
CA PRO A 138 -18.54 12.21 10.32
C PRO A 138 -18.77 12.32 8.81
N GLU A 139 -18.54 13.49 8.21
CA GLU A 139 -18.74 13.75 6.77
C GLU A 139 -17.55 13.29 5.90
N MET A 140 -16.45 12.82 6.53
CA MET A 140 -15.24 12.39 5.84
C MET A 140 -15.33 10.93 5.40
N THR A 141 -14.37 10.48 4.59
CA THR A 141 -14.27 9.08 4.17
C THR A 141 -13.16 8.36 4.92
N ALA A 142 -13.48 7.23 5.56
CA ALA A 142 -12.49 6.38 6.21
C ALA A 142 -12.30 5.07 5.44
N LYS A 143 -11.04 4.61 5.36
CA LYS A 143 -10.67 3.28 4.86
C LYS A 143 -9.92 2.56 5.97
N ALA A 144 -10.27 1.31 6.22
CA ALA A 144 -9.65 0.49 7.25
C ALA A 144 -9.30 -0.89 6.69
N ASP A 145 -8.14 -1.40 7.07
CA ASP A 145 -7.69 -2.76 6.85
C ASP A 145 -7.36 -3.40 8.19
N VAL A 146 -7.69 -4.69 8.35
CA VAL A 146 -7.38 -5.46 9.56
C VAL A 146 -6.63 -6.72 9.16
N GLN A 147 -5.56 -7.02 9.89
CA GLN A 147 -4.73 -8.21 9.67
C GLN A 147 -4.48 -8.92 11.00
N VAL A 148 -4.34 -10.24 10.96
CA VAL A 148 -3.87 -11.01 12.12
C VAL A 148 -2.36 -10.88 12.19
N GLU A 149 -1.86 -10.32 13.29
CA GLU A 149 -0.43 -10.16 13.52
C GLU A 149 0.15 -11.35 14.29
N TYR A 150 -0.59 -11.84 15.29
CA TYR A 150 -0.15 -12.94 16.14
C TYR A 150 -1.35 -13.75 16.66
N ILE A 151 -1.13 -15.05 16.86
CA ILE A 151 -2.08 -15.96 17.52
C ILE A 151 -1.29 -16.75 18.56
N ASP A 152 -1.80 -16.76 19.78
CA ASP A 152 -1.32 -17.59 20.87
C ASP A 152 -2.46 -18.46 21.40
N TYR A 153 -2.09 -19.57 22.04
CA TYR A 153 -3.06 -20.40 22.73
C TYR A 153 -2.46 -21.06 23.96
N ASP A 154 -3.30 -21.24 24.97
CA ASP A 154 -3.00 -22.01 26.17
C ASP A 154 -3.97 -23.20 26.28
N PHE A 155 -3.42 -24.37 26.54
CA PHE A 155 -4.14 -25.62 26.70
C PHE A 155 -3.65 -26.32 27.98
N CYS A 156 -4.58 -26.53 28.91
CA CYS A 156 -4.32 -27.19 30.18
C CYS A 156 -4.87 -28.62 30.15
N CYS A 157 -4.03 -29.61 30.43
CA CYS A 157 -4.44 -31.02 30.48
C CYS A 157 -5.47 -31.32 31.59
N HIS A 158 -5.63 -30.43 32.58
CA HIS A 158 -6.66 -30.57 33.62
C HIS A 158 -8.06 -30.16 33.13
N GLU A 159 -8.16 -29.45 32.00
CA GLU A 159 -9.41 -29.08 31.33
C GLU A 159 -9.35 -29.46 29.84
N PRO A 160 -9.40 -30.76 29.50
CA PRO A 160 -9.06 -31.27 28.16
C PRO A 160 -10.05 -30.90 27.05
N ARG A 161 -11.08 -30.10 27.36
CA ARG A 161 -12.08 -29.61 26.41
C ARG A 161 -12.11 -28.09 26.30
N LYS A 162 -11.13 -27.40 26.89
CA LYS A 162 -11.03 -25.94 26.89
C LYS A 162 -9.68 -25.51 26.30
N VAL A 163 -9.72 -24.55 25.39
CA VAL A 163 -8.53 -23.89 24.84
C VAL A 163 -8.71 -22.39 25.02
N HIS A 164 -7.76 -21.74 25.67
CA HIS A 164 -7.71 -20.28 25.76
C HIS A 164 -6.92 -19.75 24.57
N ILE A 165 -7.44 -18.76 23.86
CA ILE A 165 -6.84 -18.25 22.62
C ILE A 165 -6.69 -16.74 22.74
N THR A 166 -5.52 -16.24 22.37
CA THR A 166 -5.19 -14.82 22.32
C THR A 166 -4.82 -14.45 20.89
N ILE A 167 -5.58 -13.54 20.27
CA ILE A 167 -5.38 -13.08 18.90
C ILE A 167 -4.98 -11.61 18.93
N VAL A 168 -3.88 -11.25 18.28
CA VAL A 168 -3.47 -9.86 18.08
C VAL A 168 -3.86 -9.44 16.68
N LEU A 169 -4.78 -8.49 16.61
CA LEU A 169 -5.23 -7.86 15.37
C LEU A 169 -4.51 -6.53 15.19
N LYS A 170 -4.04 -6.27 13.97
CA LYS A 170 -3.44 -5.00 13.55
C LYS A 170 -4.39 -4.27 12.63
N PHE A 171 -4.73 -3.05 13.03
CA PHE A 171 -5.61 -2.15 12.30
C PHE A 171 -4.74 -1.11 11.59
N TRP A 172 -5.01 -0.90 10.31
CA TRP A 172 -4.51 0.24 9.55
C TRP A 172 -5.71 1.07 9.12
N VAL A 173 -5.80 2.31 9.59
CA VAL A 173 -6.95 3.17 9.32
C VAL A 173 -6.45 4.49 8.74
N ARG A 174 -7.11 4.97 7.68
CA ARG A 174 -6.88 6.30 7.13
C ARG A 174 -8.18 7.05 6.93
N VAL A 175 -8.14 8.37 7.13
CA VAL A 175 -9.25 9.28 6.86
C VAL A 175 -8.84 10.24 5.76
N VAL A 176 -9.71 10.41 4.77
CA VAL A 176 -9.55 11.36 3.67
C VAL A 176 -10.74 12.32 3.62
N ASP A 177 -10.43 13.58 3.35
CA ASP A 177 -11.38 14.64 3.03
C ASP A 177 -11.40 14.85 1.51
N THR A 178 -12.57 14.96 0.90
CA THR A 178 -12.69 15.13 -0.56
C THR A 178 -13.12 16.55 -0.85
N THR A 179 -12.22 17.35 -1.40
CA THR A 179 -12.49 18.75 -1.77
C THR A 179 -12.49 18.91 -3.29
N GLN A 180 -13.45 19.66 -3.82
CA GLN A 180 -13.48 20.07 -5.23
C GLN A 180 -12.63 21.34 -5.41
N MET A 181 -11.70 21.31 -6.37
CA MET A 181 -10.89 22.45 -6.79
C MET A 181 -11.14 22.74 -8.27
N ASP A 182 -11.42 24.00 -8.60
CA ASP A 182 -11.51 24.42 -10.00
C ASP A 182 -10.11 24.74 -10.54
N VAL A 183 -9.74 24.08 -11.64
CA VAL A 183 -8.46 24.26 -12.35
C VAL A 183 -8.72 24.86 -13.73
N TYR A 184 -7.88 25.80 -14.13
CA TYR A 184 -7.89 26.32 -15.50
C TYR A 184 -7.19 25.33 -16.43
N ALA A 185 -7.95 24.67 -17.30
CA ALA A 185 -7.37 23.88 -18.37
C ALA A 185 -6.79 24.82 -19.44
N LEU A 186 -5.46 24.94 -19.48
CA LEU A 186 -4.80 25.63 -20.58
C LEU A 186 -5.03 24.83 -21.85
N THR A 187 -5.65 25.45 -22.84
CA THR A 187 -5.74 24.86 -24.18
C THR A 187 -4.33 24.65 -24.75
N PRO A 188 -4.05 23.52 -25.42
CA PRO A 188 -2.77 23.32 -26.09
C PRO A 188 -2.47 24.49 -27.05
N ILE A 189 -1.26 25.05 -26.97
CA ILE A 189 -0.81 26.11 -27.87
C ILE A 189 -0.54 25.47 -29.24
N ASP A 190 -1.58 25.35 -30.06
CA ASP A 190 -1.45 25.05 -31.47
C ASP A 190 -1.16 26.34 -32.24
N GLN A 191 0.10 26.82 -32.21
CA GLN A 191 0.80 27.52 -33.30
C GLN A 191 2.03 28.29 -32.81
N VAL A 192 3.21 27.76 -33.12
CA VAL A 192 4.44 28.56 -33.21
C VAL A 192 4.34 29.38 -34.50
N GLY A 193 4.28 30.70 -34.36
CA GLY A 193 4.25 31.63 -35.49
C GLY A 193 5.44 31.39 -36.43
N GLN A 194 5.15 31.25 -37.73
CA GLN A 194 6.17 31.29 -38.77
C GLN A 194 6.82 32.68 -38.76
N SER A 195 8.11 32.73 -38.45
CA SER A 195 8.94 33.91 -38.67
C SER A 195 8.98 34.21 -40.18
N GLU A 196 8.57 35.41 -40.59
CA GLU A 196 8.75 35.87 -41.96
C GLU A 196 10.24 35.91 -42.32
N ALA A 197 10.63 35.11 -43.31
CA ALA A 197 11.97 35.15 -43.89
C ALA A 197 12.08 36.35 -44.84
N VAL A 198 12.77 37.40 -44.41
CA VAL A 198 13.23 38.46 -45.31
C VAL A 198 14.29 37.85 -46.25
N SER A 199 13.91 37.67 -47.51
CA SER A 199 14.77 37.11 -48.56
C SER A 199 15.84 38.12 -48.97
N ALA A 200 17.11 37.78 -48.77
CA ALA A 200 18.24 38.40 -49.47
C ALA A 200 18.71 37.46 -50.58
N THR A 201 18.58 37.91 -51.82
CA THR A 201 19.04 37.23 -53.03
C THR A 201 20.56 37.31 -53.15
N THR A 202 21.23 36.18 -53.37
CA THR A 202 22.50 36.18 -54.13
C THR A 202 22.62 34.87 -54.90
N ALA A 203 22.83 35.01 -56.21
CA ALA A 203 22.93 33.94 -57.19
C ALA A 203 24.39 33.50 -57.40
N SER A 204 24.60 32.21 -57.68
CA SER A 204 25.64 31.56 -58.53
C SER A 204 25.82 30.12 -58.02
N SER A 205 25.36 29.07 -58.70
CA SER A 205 25.72 28.44 -59.99
C SER A 205 26.71 27.28 -59.81
N ASP A 206 26.47 26.23 -60.62
CA ASP A 206 27.23 24.99 -60.85
C ASP A 206 27.02 23.81 -59.88
N SER A 207 26.97 22.55 -60.31
CA SER A 207 26.50 21.84 -61.52
C SER A 207 26.73 20.35 -61.26
N THR A 208 25.80 19.47 -61.70
CA THR A 208 26.01 18.04 -62.08
C THR A 208 26.56 17.04 -61.04
N SER A 209 26.21 15.75 -60.94
CA SER A 209 25.25 14.86 -61.59
C SER A 209 25.26 13.52 -60.82
N ALA A 210 24.15 12.78 -60.91
CA ALA A 210 24.01 11.31 -61.01
C ALA A 210 24.57 10.41 -59.87
N SER A 211 23.68 9.75 -59.09
CA SER A 211 23.08 8.43 -59.37
C SER A 211 23.96 7.22 -59.01
N SER A 212 23.49 6.39 -58.08
CA SER A 212 23.46 4.91 -58.14
C SER A 212 23.03 4.34 -56.77
N VAL A 213 21.80 3.84 -56.65
CA VAL A 213 21.39 2.42 -56.64
C VAL A 213 22.02 1.53 -55.55
N THR A 214 21.21 1.29 -54.52
CA THR A 214 20.75 -0.01 -53.99
C THR A 214 21.67 -1.25 -54.12
N ALA A 215 22.01 -1.88 -52.99
CA ALA A 215 21.57 -3.25 -52.62
C ALA A 215 22.29 -3.81 -51.37
N THR A 216 21.49 -4.03 -50.32
CA THR A 216 21.28 -5.25 -49.54
C THR A 216 22.43 -6.23 -49.20
N SER A 217 22.34 -6.68 -47.94
CA SER A 217 22.62 -8.02 -47.37
C SER A 217 24.02 -8.32 -46.83
N GLY A 218 24.05 -8.98 -45.67
CA GLY A 218 25.19 -9.79 -45.24
C GLY A 218 25.43 -9.82 -43.73
N SER A 219 25.06 -10.94 -43.12
CA SER A 219 25.12 -11.23 -41.68
C SER A 219 26.51 -11.68 -41.17
N ALA A 220 26.74 -11.42 -39.87
CA ALA A 220 27.50 -12.16 -38.85
C ALA A 220 28.97 -12.61 -39.08
N ALA A 221 29.87 -12.21 -38.16
CA ALA A 221 30.40 -13.06 -37.07
C ALA A 221 31.74 -12.55 -36.46
N THR A 222 31.72 -12.36 -35.13
CA THR A 222 32.68 -12.89 -34.13
C THR A 222 34.09 -12.28 -33.87
N ALA A 223 34.30 -12.04 -32.57
CA ALA A 223 35.51 -12.06 -31.72
C ALA A 223 36.47 -10.85 -31.67
N SER A 224 36.62 -10.24 -30.48
CA SER A 224 37.78 -10.49 -29.61
C SER A 224 37.70 -9.75 -28.25
N SER A 225 37.91 -10.52 -27.18
CA SER A 225 38.74 -10.28 -25.98
C SER A 225 38.76 -8.91 -25.26
N GLY A 226 38.56 -8.94 -23.94
CA GLY A 226 38.88 -7.83 -23.03
C GLY A 226 38.56 -8.16 -21.57
N GLU A 227 39.60 -8.41 -20.79
CA GLU A 227 39.69 -9.08 -19.50
C GLU A 227 39.51 -8.12 -18.28
N THR A 228 38.69 -8.54 -17.29
CA THR A 228 38.94 -8.55 -15.82
C THR A 228 38.77 -7.34 -14.87
N THR A 229 38.19 -7.70 -13.72
CA THR A 229 38.23 -7.18 -12.32
C THR A 229 37.45 -5.95 -11.89
N LEU A 230 36.48 -6.18 -11.00
CA LEU A 230 36.07 -5.26 -9.93
C LEU A 230 36.13 -5.99 -8.60
N ALA A 231 36.97 -5.47 -7.69
CA ALA A 231 37.05 -5.86 -6.30
C ALA A 231 36.60 -4.68 -5.42
N SER A 232 35.84 -5.04 -4.38
CA SER A 232 35.83 -4.50 -3.02
C SER A 232 35.71 -2.99 -2.77
N GLY A 233 34.67 -2.63 -2.00
CA GLY A 233 34.91 -2.23 -0.60
C GLY A 233 34.72 -0.76 -0.22
N ALA A 234 33.71 -0.55 0.65
CA ALA A 234 33.67 0.35 1.80
C ALA A 234 33.54 1.88 1.62
N ALA A 235 32.37 2.36 2.09
CA ALA A 235 32.14 3.43 3.07
C ALA A 235 33.05 4.68 3.14
N SER A 236 32.44 5.85 2.94
CA SER A 236 32.66 7.06 3.76
C SER A 236 31.51 8.06 3.51
N ALA A 237 30.67 8.33 4.52
CA ALA A 237 30.72 9.60 5.28
C ALA A 237 30.77 10.84 4.37
N PHE A 238 29.63 11.50 4.19
CA PHE A 238 29.56 12.86 3.63
C PHE A 238 29.13 13.84 4.70
N THR A 239 30.10 14.68 5.06
CA THR A 239 30.05 15.85 5.93
C THR A 239 29.14 16.94 5.36
N SER A 240 28.44 17.62 6.26
CA SER A 240 27.61 18.80 6.03
C SER A 240 28.45 20.02 5.64
N GLU A 241 28.08 20.71 4.56
CA GLU A 241 28.58 22.05 4.24
C GLU A 241 27.41 23.05 4.30
N MET A 242 27.51 23.99 5.24
CA MET A 242 26.66 25.18 5.35
C MET A 242 26.93 26.11 4.15
N ALA A 243 25.89 26.48 3.41
CA ALA A 243 25.92 27.63 2.52
C ALA A 243 24.95 28.70 3.05
N THR A 244 25.52 29.83 3.46
CA THR A 244 24.83 31.08 3.79
C THR A 244 24.58 31.92 2.53
N ALA A 245 23.36 32.39 2.33
CA ALA A 245 22.98 33.61 1.59
C ALA A 245 21.47 33.84 1.77
N SER A 246 21.01 34.76 2.64
CA SER A 246 20.88 36.21 2.43
C SER A 246 19.60 36.64 1.70
N GLN A 247 18.69 37.24 2.49
CA GLN A 247 17.89 38.42 2.20
C GLN A 247 16.81 38.34 1.11
N PHE A 248 15.57 38.08 1.55
CA PHE A 248 14.35 38.56 0.90
C PHE A 248 13.31 38.86 1.99
N GLU A 249 12.82 40.09 2.07
CA GLU A 249 11.73 40.51 2.96
C GLU A 249 10.39 40.39 2.24
N GLY A 250 9.38 39.78 2.88
CA GLY A 250 7.97 39.96 2.48
C GLY A 250 7.04 38.77 2.70
N TYR A 251 6.12 38.94 3.65
CA TYR A 251 4.88 38.22 3.95
C TYR A 251 4.99 36.79 4.52
N GLY A 252 4.26 36.60 5.61
CA GLY A 252 4.51 35.55 6.60
C GLY A 252 3.95 34.19 6.25
N GLU A 253 4.74 33.19 6.61
CA GLU A 253 4.28 31.92 7.16
C GLU A 253 5.22 31.58 8.30
N GLU A 254 4.69 31.38 9.51
CA GLU A 254 5.47 30.84 10.61
C GLU A 254 5.63 29.33 10.38
N ASN A 255 6.45 28.98 9.39
CA ASN A 255 6.97 27.63 9.25
C ASN A 255 8.07 27.47 10.30
N VAL A 256 7.67 26.95 11.46
CA VAL A 256 8.59 26.51 12.52
C VAL A 256 9.45 25.39 11.96
N TYR A 257 10.66 25.72 11.51
CA TYR A 257 11.68 24.73 11.21
C TYR A 257 12.15 24.12 12.54
N VAL A 258 11.53 23.01 12.94
CA VAL A 258 12.07 22.14 13.99
C VAL A 258 13.25 21.37 13.40
N SER A 259 14.39 22.05 13.27
CA SER A 259 15.68 21.39 13.07
C SER A 259 16.07 20.69 14.37
N GLY A 260 15.97 19.35 14.39
CA GLY A 260 16.60 18.55 15.45
C GLY A 260 15.81 17.37 16.01
N VAL A 261 14.65 16.98 15.48
CA VAL A 261 14.03 15.70 15.88
C VAL A 261 14.63 14.56 15.08
N THR A 262 15.76 14.03 15.55
CA THR A 262 16.14 12.65 15.18
C THR A 262 15.02 11.72 15.64
N PRO A 263 14.43 10.90 14.75
CA PRO A 263 13.45 9.91 15.17
C PRO A 263 14.12 9.00 16.18
N THR A 264 13.71 9.12 17.45
CA THR A 264 14.15 8.19 18.47
C THR A 264 13.29 6.95 18.28
N VAL A 265 13.87 5.92 17.64
CA VAL A 265 13.32 4.57 17.60
C VAL A 265 12.89 4.23 19.02
N GLY A 266 11.60 3.92 19.22
CA GLY A 266 11.07 3.55 20.52
C GLY A 266 11.94 2.47 21.14
N THR A 267 12.44 2.72 22.35
CA THR A 267 13.36 1.82 23.05
C THR A 267 12.68 0.46 23.22
N GLN A 268 13.11 -0.52 22.41
CA GLN A 268 12.65 -1.91 22.53
C GLN A 268 13.06 -2.43 23.92
N PRO A 269 12.18 -3.13 24.66
CA PRO A 269 12.49 -3.62 25.99
C PRO A 269 13.74 -4.52 25.93
N THR A 270 14.84 -4.04 26.50
CA THR A 270 16.12 -4.73 26.51
C THR A 270 16.11 -5.69 27.69
N VAL A 271 15.79 -6.96 27.43
CA VAL A 271 15.93 -8.03 28.43
C VAL A 271 17.24 -8.74 28.15
N SER A 272 18.16 -8.71 29.11
CA SER A 272 19.46 -9.37 28.98
C SER A 272 19.64 -10.38 30.11
N GLY A 273 19.96 -11.62 29.75
CA GLY A 273 20.19 -12.70 30.71
C GLY A 273 20.58 -14.00 30.02
N THR A 274 20.76 -15.07 30.79
CA THR A 274 20.93 -16.44 30.27
C THR A 274 19.74 -17.27 30.70
N ALA A 275 19.25 -18.13 29.82
CA ALA A 275 18.19 -19.07 30.13
C ALA A 275 18.53 -20.46 29.59
N THR A 276 17.95 -21.48 30.23
CA THR A 276 18.17 -22.88 29.85
C THR A 276 16.96 -23.40 29.09
N VAL A 277 17.19 -24.12 27.99
CA VAL A 277 16.12 -24.74 27.22
C VAL A 277 15.48 -25.87 28.02
N THR A 278 14.18 -25.78 28.27
CA THR A 278 13.42 -26.77 29.06
C THR A 278 12.77 -27.83 28.17
N GLY A 279 12.47 -27.52 26.90
CA GLY A 279 11.87 -28.44 25.94
C GLY A 279 12.86 -29.44 25.31
N SER A 280 12.41 -30.66 24.99
CA SER A 280 13.23 -31.75 24.45
C SER A 280 13.97 -31.38 23.15
N VAL A 281 13.24 -30.81 22.18
CA VAL A 281 13.76 -30.22 20.94
C VAL A 281 12.98 -28.94 20.66
N VAL A 282 13.65 -27.80 20.68
CA VAL A 282 13.05 -26.47 20.53
C VAL A 282 13.53 -25.85 19.22
N ASN A 283 12.59 -25.28 18.45
CA ASN A 283 12.90 -24.60 17.20
C ASN A 283 13.36 -23.16 17.48
N VAL A 284 14.50 -22.79 16.92
CA VAL A 284 15.00 -21.41 16.87
C VAL A 284 14.59 -20.81 15.54
N ARG A 285 13.87 -19.68 15.57
CA ARG A 285 13.26 -19.07 14.37
C ARG A 285 13.89 -17.73 14.00
N SER A 286 13.67 -17.27 12.78
CA SER A 286 14.25 -16.01 12.30
C SER A 286 13.52 -14.76 12.84
N GLY A 287 12.31 -14.92 13.39
CA GLY A 287 11.51 -13.84 13.98
C GLY A 287 10.63 -14.32 15.14
N PRO A 288 10.03 -13.38 15.90
CA PRO A 288 9.20 -13.68 17.08
C PRO A 288 7.82 -14.21 16.67
N GLY A 289 7.72 -15.51 16.40
CA GLY A 289 6.45 -16.15 16.07
C GLY A 289 6.59 -17.49 15.34
N THR A 290 5.51 -18.27 15.29
CA THR A 290 5.47 -19.60 14.65
C THR A 290 5.48 -19.54 13.11
N ASN A 291 5.08 -18.40 12.53
CA ASN A 291 5.07 -18.16 11.08
C ASN A 291 6.46 -17.87 10.50
N PHE A 292 7.48 -17.62 11.34
CA PHE A 292 8.83 -17.35 10.88
C PHE A 292 9.60 -18.65 10.57
N PRO A 293 10.42 -18.68 9.51
CA PRO A 293 11.27 -19.83 9.19
C PRO A 293 12.14 -20.30 10.36
N ILE A 294 12.33 -21.62 10.45
CA ILE A 294 13.22 -22.24 11.44
C ILE A 294 14.67 -22.06 10.96
N VAL A 295 15.49 -21.41 11.79
CA VAL A 295 16.93 -21.22 11.57
C VAL A 295 17.68 -22.48 12.00
N THR A 296 17.37 -23.01 13.19
CA THR A 296 17.99 -24.22 13.75
C THR A 296 17.12 -24.84 14.84
N LYS A 297 17.60 -25.93 15.46
CA LYS A 297 16.97 -26.58 16.61
C LYS A 297 17.97 -26.72 17.76
N VAL A 298 17.52 -26.44 18.97
CA VAL A 298 18.27 -26.62 20.22
C VAL A 298 17.62 -27.72 21.06
N ARG A 299 18.38 -28.33 21.97
CA ARG A 299 17.92 -29.44 22.81
C ARG A 299 17.77 -29.00 24.25
N GLN A 300 17.03 -29.79 25.02
CA GLN A 300 16.89 -29.58 26.45
C GLN A 300 18.26 -29.51 27.13
N GLY A 301 18.42 -28.53 28.02
CA GLY A 301 19.66 -28.29 28.75
C GLY A 301 20.64 -27.35 28.04
N ASP A 302 20.40 -26.99 26.77
CA ASP A 302 21.21 -25.99 26.09
C ASP A 302 21.01 -24.61 26.76
N VAL A 303 22.11 -23.89 26.99
CA VAL A 303 22.09 -22.55 27.56
C VAL A 303 22.17 -21.52 26.44
N VAL A 304 21.27 -20.53 26.49
CA VAL A 304 21.18 -19.46 25.51
C VAL A 304 21.25 -18.09 26.19
N THR A 305 21.80 -17.11 25.48
CA THR A 305 21.88 -15.72 25.97
C THR A 305 20.76 -14.89 25.37
N ILE A 306 19.88 -14.36 26.21
CA ILE A 306 18.79 -13.46 25.82
C ILE A 306 19.35 -12.04 25.62
N ARG A 307 18.96 -11.41 24.51
CA ARG A 307 19.35 -10.04 24.15
C ARG A 307 18.16 -9.08 24.10
N GLU A 308 17.02 -9.58 23.65
CA GLU A 308 15.81 -8.79 23.45
C GLU A 308 14.58 -9.65 23.71
N GLN A 309 13.44 -9.00 23.94
CA GLN A 309 12.14 -9.65 23.93
C GLN A 309 11.18 -8.92 22.98
N ALA A 310 10.29 -9.67 22.34
CA ALA A 310 9.19 -9.14 21.56
C ALA A 310 8.07 -10.19 21.49
N PHE A 311 6.82 -9.77 21.74
CA PHE A 311 5.62 -10.60 21.55
C PHE A 311 5.64 -11.99 22.24
N GLY A 312 6.24 -12.12 23.41
CA GLY A 312 6.35 -13.41 24.12
C GLY A 312 7.51 -14.31 23.66
N TRP A 313 8.40 -13.79 22.81
CA TRP A 313 9.60 -14.47 22.33
C TRP A 313 10.85 -13.75 22.82
N TYR A 314 11.91 -14.52 23.05
CA TYR A 314 13.24 -14.02 23.33
C TYR A 314 14.14 -14.14 22.12
N ARG A 315 14.80 -13.04 21.76
CA ARG A 315 15.90 -13.06 20.82
C ARG A 315 17.12 -13.59 21.57
N VAL A 316 17.58 -14.75 21.16
CA VAL A 316 18.65 -15.48 21.80
C VAL A 316 19.86 -15.61 20.89
N VAL A 317 21.03 -15.62 21.51
CA VAL A 317 22.30 -15.98 20.89
C VAL A 317 22.68 -17.34 21.44
N LEU A 318 22.95 -18.29 20.54
CA LEU A 318 23.37 -19.65 20.90
C LEU A 318 24.82 -19.63 21.41
N SER A 319 25.25 -20.75 21.99
CA SER A 319 26.60 -20.94 22.53
C SER A 319 27.73 -20.82 21.51
N ASP A 320 27.42 -20.92 20.21
CA ASP A 320 28.35 -20.66 19.10
C ASP A 320 28.62 -19.17 18.87
N ASN A 321 27.87 -18.29 19.54
CA ASN A 321 27.93 -16.83 19.46
C ASN A 321 27.74 -16.25 18.04
N ALA A 322 27.31 -17.09 17.09
CA ALA A 322 27.16 -16.78 15.67
C ALA A 322 25.70 -16.95 15.22
N THR A 323 24.99 -17.92 15.78
CA THR A 323 23.58 -18.15 15.46
C THR A 323 22.71 -17.30 16.37
N ILE A 324 21.91 -16.42 15.76
CA ILE A 324 20.93 -15.58 16.43
C ILE A 324 19.55 -15.98 15.92
N GLY A 325 18.59 -16.10 16.84
CA GLY A 325 17.21 -16.32 16.47
C GLY A 325 16.28 -16.12 17.65
N TRP A 326 15.04 -16.56 17.48
CA TRP A 326 13.96 -16.35 18.42
C TRP A 326 13.48 -17.68 18.97
N ILE A 327 13.31 -17.74 20.30
CA ILE A 327 12.73 -18.86 21.03
C ILE A 327 11.57 -18.32 21.87
N ALA A 328 10.47 -19.06 21.91
CA ALA A 328 9.33 -18.76 22.75
C ALA A 328 9.72 -18.77 24.24
N SER A 329 9.31 -17.75 25.00
CA SER A 329 9.78 -17.55 26.38
C SER A 329 9.49 -18.73 27.31
N TRP A 330 8.38 -19.44 27.09
CA TRP A 330 7.94 -20.58 27.91
C TRP A 330 8.75 -21.86 27.69
N LEU A 331 9.60 -21.91 26.67
CA LEU A 331 10.53 -23.03 26.42
C LEU A 331 11.89 -22.81 27.08
N LEU A 332 12.01 -21.75 27.88
CA LEU A 332 13.20 -21.32 28.58
C LEU A 332 12.90 -21.21 30.08
N GLY A 333 13.86 -21.61 30.90
CA GLY A 333 13.76 -21.61 32.37
C GLY A 333 15.06 -21.25 33.07
#